data_AF-A0A6A6F6R4-F1
#
_entry.id   AF-A0A6A6F6R4-F1
#
_cell.length_a   1.000
_cell.length_b   1.000
_cell.length_c   1.000
_cell.angle_alpha   90.00
_cell.angle_beta   90.00
_cell.angle_gamma   90.00
#
_symmetry.space_group_name_H-M   'P 1'
#
loop_
_entity.id
_entity.type
_entity.pdbx_description
1 polymer ?
#
loop_
_entity_poly.entity_id
_entity_poly.type
_entity_poly.pdbx_seq_one_letter_code
_entity_poly.pdbx_strand_id
1 'polypeptide(L)'
;MEGKITHLLQQLPVAAQSITQTSYVPTRLRPSAISVETKATKGTEDKARIQLALWVATHFNKMQALINARRTLLLERGIEEDGPALRIPFHPIIVTDARVFTVMYAIEIFHDAAPPSPPLPLPPRSENVLRIGDTTNGRQSTIYIQEGPQFDAPSSLLEAYRSLAAMRCLGKWADTDFRKWFEEELMADL
;
A
#
# COMPACT_ATOMS: atom_id res chain seq x y z
N MET A 1 0.48 -2.24 20.55
CA MET A 1 0.94 -2.06 19.16
C MET A 1 2.30 -1.36 19.09
N GLU A 2 2.43 -0.14 19.64
CA GLU A 2 3.64 0.70 19.48
C GLU A 2 4.94 0.06 20.03
N GLY A 3 4.87 -0.69 21.14
CA GLY A 3 6.02 -1.44 21.66
C GLY A 3 6.46 -2.59 20.73
N LYS A 4 5.50 -3.38 20.21
CA LYS A 4 5.78 -4.49 19.29
C LYS A 4 6.39 -3.98 17.98
N ILE A 5 5.84 -2.91 17.41
CA ILE A 5 6.35 -2.36 16.14
C ILE A 5 7.74 -1.75 16.31
N THR A 6 8.01 -1.12 17.45
CA THR A 6 9.35 -0.59 17.75
C THR A 6 10.38 -1.73 17.84
N HIS A 7 10.02 -2.83 18.51
CA HIS A 7 10.89 -3.99 18.60
C HIS A 7 11.15 -4.66 17.24
N LEU A 8 10.12 -4.74 16.40
CA LEU A 8 10.25 -5.24 15.04
C LEU A 8 11.17 -4.36 14.19
N LEU A 9 11.01 -3.04 14.27
CA LEU A 9 11.85 -2.08 13.53
C LEU A 9 13.31 -2.13 13.98
N GLN A 10 13.60 -2.47 15.24
CA GLN A 10 14.98 -2.62 15.71
C GLN A 10 15.76 -3.72 14.98
N GLN A 11 15.07 -4.67 14.34
CA GLN A 11 15.70 -5.70 13.50
C GLN A 11 16.15 -5.18 12.13
N LEU A 12 15.71 -3.98 11.74
CA LEU A 12 16.06 -3.36 10.47
C LEU A 12 17.24 -2.39 10.64
N PRO A 13 18.04 -2.17 9.57
CA PRO A 13 19.04 -1.11 9.56
C PRO A 13 18.44 0.24 9.95
N VAL A 14 19.20 1.10 10.63
CA VAL A 14 18.73 2.40 11.17
C VAL A 14 17.98 3.23 10.12
N ALA A 15 18.48 3.27 8.87
CA ALA A 15 17.85 4.01 7.77
C ALA A 15 16.47 3.45 7.35
N ALA A 16 16.19 2.19 7.66
CA ALA A 16 14.94 1.49 7.34
C ALA A 16 13.94 1.41 8.51
N GLN A 17 14.26 2.00 9.68
CA GLN A 17 13.42 1.96 10.89
C GLN A 17 12.21 2.91 10.82
N SER A 18 11.34 2.66 9.83
CA SER A 18 10.06 3.34 9.65
C SER A 18 9.09 2.42 8.91
N ILE A 19 7.83 2.43 9.32
CA ILE A 19 6.76 1.70 8.62
C ILE A 19 6.18 2.51 7.45
N THR A 20 6.47 3.80 7.37
CA THR A 20 6.03 4.68 6.27
C THR A 20 7.18 5.04 5.35
N GLN A 21 6.89 5.69 4.24
CA GLN A 21 7.88 6.11 3.24
C GLN A 21 8.86 7.19 3.75
N THR A 22 8.67 7.72 4.97
CA THR A 22 9.50 8.77 5.56
C THR A 22 10.01 8.37 6.94
N SER A 23 11.17 8.89 7.35
CA SER A 23 11.71 8.77 8.70
C SER A 23 11.19 9.86 9.65
N TYR A 24 10.30 10.73 9.19
CA TYR A 24 9.71 11.81 9.97
C TYR A 24 9.04 11.28 11.25
N VAL A 25 9.58 11.66 12.40
CA VAL A 25 9.25 11.05 13.71
C VAL A 25 7.75 10.98 14.00
N PRO A 26 6.93 12.02 13.73
CA PRO A 26 5.49 11.97 14.01
C PRO A 26 4.69 10.91 13.25
N THR A 27 5.18 10.44 12.09
CA THR A 27 4.45 9.50 11.23
C THR A 27 5.19 8.20 10.98
N ARG A 28 6.49 8.11 11.28
CA ARG A 28 7.31 6.93 10.98
C ARG A 28 6.84 5.62 11.63
N LEU A 29 6.05 5.70 12.71
CA LEU A 29 5.47 4.55 13.43
C LEU A 29 3.95 4.43 13.23
N ARG A 30 3.34 5.23 12.35
CA ARG A 30 1.90 5.20 12.08
C ARG A 30 1.63 4.54 10.73
N PRO A 31 0.92 3.39 10.68
CA PRO A 31 0.71 2.68 9.42
C PRO A 31 -0.04 3.58 8.43
N SER A 32 0.39 3.55 7.17
CA SER A 32 -0.25 4.32 6.10
C SER A 32 -0.99 3.38 5.16
N ALA A 33 -2.30 3.25 5.36
CA ALA A 33 -3.16 2.40 4.53
C ALA A 33 -3.40 2.99 3.13
N ILE A 34 -3.43 4.32 3.01
CA ILE A 34 -3.76 5.04 1.77
C ILE A 34 -2.74 6.15 1.57
N SER A 35 -2.23 6.32 0.35
CA SER A 35 -1.40 7.48 -0.01
C SER A 35 -2.22 8.51 -0.79
N VAL A 36 -1.99 9.80 -0.53
CA VAL A 36 -2.65 10.90 -1.25
C VAL A 36 -1.58 11.84 -1.80
N GLU A 37 -1.67 12.15 -3.08
CA GLU A 37 -0.79 13.10 -3.76
C GLU A 37 -1.62 14.24 -4.36
N THR A 38 -1.19 15.48 -4.15
CA THR A 38 -1.80 16.66 -4.75
C THR A 38 -0.84 17.30 -5.75
N LYS A 39 -1.21 17.38 -7.03
CA LYS A 39 -0.36 17.93 -8.09
C LYS A 39 -0.81 19.34 -8.50
N ALA A 40 0.17 20.22 -8.72
CA ALA A 40 -0.07 21.50 -9.38
C ALA A 40 -0.43 21.26 -10.85
N THR A 41 -1.42 22.00 -11.36
CA THR A 41 -2.11 21.82 -12.65
C THR A 41 -1.25 21.96 -13.93
N LYS A 42 0.09 22.05 -13.84
CA LYS A 42 0.96 22.22 -15.01
C LYS A 42 2.12 21.22 -15.05
N GLY A 43 2.06 20.36 -16.07
CA GLY A 43 3.21 19.73 -16.72
C GLY A 43 3.82 18.53 -16.00
N THR A 44 4.06 17.48 -16.80
CA THR A 44 4.80 16.24 -16.50
C THR A 44 4.03 15.11 -15.82
N GLU A 45 3.06 14.56 -16.55
CA GLU A 45 2.46 13.25 -16.28
C GLU A 45 3.53 12.15 -16.02
N ASP A 46 4.68 12.22 -16.70
CA ASP A 46 5.78 11.27 -16.48
C ASP A 46 6.45 11.40 -15.11
N LYS A 47 6.74 12.62 -14.64
CA LYS A 47 7.30 12.82 -13.28
C LYS A 47 6.30 12.39 -12.23
N ALA A 48 5.03 12.67 -12.49
CA ALA A 48 3.89 12.26 -11.68
C ALA A 48 3.77 10.73 -11.54
N ARG A 49 3.97 9.98 -12.63
CA ARG A 49 3.96 8.51 -12.64
C ARG A 49 5.21 7.93 -11.98
N ILE A 50 6.39 8.54 -12.17
CA ILE A 50 7.64 8.11 -11.52
C ILE A 50 7.56 8.28 -9.99
N GLN A 51 7.06 9.41 -9.50
CA GLN A 51 6.86 9.63 -8.07
C GLN A 51 5.91 8.60 -7.46
N LEU A 52 4.80 8.33 -8.15
CA LEU A 52 3.84 7.31 -7.75
C LEU A 52 4.48 5.91 -7.71
N ALA A 53 5.25 5.57 -8.73
CA ALA A 53 6.01 4.31 -8.79
C ALA A 53 6.97 4.17 -7.60
N LEU A 54 7.71 5.23 -7.28
CA LEU A 54 8.64 5.26 -6.17
C LEU A 54 7.94 5.07 -4.83
N TRP A 55 6.80 5.74 -4.63
CA TRP A 55 6.00 5.62 -3.41
C TRP A 55 5.47 4.20 -3.22
N VAL A 56 4.96 3.61 -4.29
CA VAL A 56 4.48 2.22 -4.31
C VAL A 56 5.61 1.25 -4.00
N ALA A 57 6.72 1.32 -4.72
CA ALA A 57 7.88 0.46 -4.48
C ALA A 57 8.37 0.60 -3.03
N THR A 58 8.47 1.83 -2.52
CA THR A 58 8.89 2.09 -1.14
C THR A 58 7.91 1.50 -0.12
N HIS A 59 6.60 1.58 -0.37
CA HIS A 59 5.59 1.00 0.51
C HIS A 59 5.73 -0.53 0.56
N PHE A 60 5.73 -1.21 -0.60
CA PHE A 60 5.82 -2.66 -0.65
C PHE A 60 7.16 -3.17 -0.08
N ASN A 61 8.28 -2.51 -0.39
CA ASN A 61 9.59 -2.89 0.16
C ASN A 61 9.65 -2.78 1.68
N LYS A 62 8.98 -1.77 2.26
CA LYS A 62 8.87 -1.64 3.72
C LYS A 62 8.01 -2.74 4.32
N MET A 63 6.85 -3.04 3.73
CA MET A 63 5.99 -4.12 4.21
C MET A 63 6.71 -5.47 4.14
N GLN A 64 7.43 -5.74 3.05
CA GLN A 64 8.26 -6.95 2.92
C GLN A 64 9.39 -7.00 3.95
N ALA A 65 10.08 -5.89 4.20
CA ALA A 65 11.10 -5.83 5.25
C ALA A 65 10.52 -6.15 6.64
N LEU A 66 9.32 -5.66 6.95
CA LEU A 66 8.63 -5.97 8.21
C LEU A 66 8.21 -7.45 8.29
N ILE A 67 7.68 -8.02 7.21
CA ILE A 67 7.35 -9.46 7.13
C ILE A 67 8.58 -10.32 7.37
N ASN A 68 9.71 -9.98 6.73
CA ASN A 68 10.96 -10.70 6.88
C ASN A 68 11.53 -10.60 8.30
N ALA A 69 11.56 -9.39 8.86
CA ALA A 69 11.99 -9.18 10.24
C ALA A 69 11.11 -9.95 11.24
N ARG A 70 9.80 -10.01 10.99
CA ARG A 70 8.88 -10.80 11.81
C ARG A 70 9.22 -12.28 11.72
N ARG A 71 9.39 -12.81 10.51
CA ARG A 71 9.72 -14.22 10.31
C ARG A 71 11.01 -14.60 11.04
N THR A 72 12.05 -13.77 10.94
CA THR A 72 13.30 -13.99 11.67
C THR A 72 13.06 -14.09 13.18
N LEU A 73 12.32 -13.15 13.76
CA LEU A 73 11.99 -13.16 15.19
C LEU A 73 11.17 -14.38 15.63
N LEU A 74 10.22 -14.83 14.80
CA LEU A 74 9.43 -16.03 15.11
C LEU A 74 10.28 -17.29 15.07
N LEU A 75 11.15 -17.43 14.07
CA LEU A 75 12.10 -18.54 13.97
C LEU A 75 13.05 -18.59 15.18
N GLU A 76 13.56 -17.44 15.63
CA GLU A 76 14.40 -17.34 16.84
C GLU A 76 13.67 -17.76 18.12
N ARG A 77 12.33 -17.61 18.15
CA ARG A 77 11.46 -18.04 19.26
C ARG A 77 11.01 -19.50 19.13
N GLY A 78 11.43 -20.22 18.08
CA GLY A 78 10.97 -21.59 17.80
C GLY A 78 9.50 -21.66 17.37
N ILE A 79 8.94 -20.56 16.86
CA ILE A 79 7.58 -20.51 16.32
C ILE A 79 7.68 -20.70 14.80
N GLU A 80 7.17 -21.83 14.31
CA GLU A 80 7.05 -22.07 12.87
C GLU A 80 5.80 -21.37 12.33
N GLU A 81 5.94 -20.64 11.22
CA GLU A 81 4.79 -20.09 10.51
C GLU A 81 4.08 -21.22 9.76
N ASP A 82 2.97 -21.70 10.30
CA ASP A 82 2.11 -22.68 9.62
C ASP A 82 1.07 -21.94 8.77
N GLY A 83 1.18 -22.03 7.43
CA GLY A 83 0.25 -21.38 6.50
C GLY A 83 0.89 -20.69 5.28
N PRO A 84 0.07 -20.08 4.41
CA PRO A 84 0.59 -19.35 3.25
C PRO A 84 1.38 -18.11 3.68
N ALA A 85 2.39 -17.76 2.89
CA ALA A 85 3.16 -16.53 3.11
C ALA A 85 2.24 -15.30 3.20
N LEU A 86 2.51 -14.43 4.17
CA LEU A 86 1.74 -13.22 4.38
C LEU A 86 1.73 -12.37 3.10
N ARG A 87 0.53 -12.05 2.60
CA ARG A 87 0.36 -11.25 1.38
C ARG A 87 0.06 -9.82 1.78
N ILE A 88 0.78 -8.87 1.20
CA ILE A 88 0.51 -7.45 1.43
C ILE A 88 -0.83 -7.10 0.76
N PRO A 89 -1.77 -6.43 1.48
CA PRO A 89 -3.01 -5.95 0.89
C PRO A 89 -2.77 -4.96 -0.25
N PHE A 90 -3.84 -4.61 -0.96
CA PHE A 90 -3.79 -3.49 -1.91
C PHE A 90 -3.29 -2.23 -1.23
N HIS A 91 -2.57 -1.39 -1.97
CA HIS A 91 -2.22 -0.04 -1.53
C HIS A 91 -2.96 0.99 -2.38
N PRO A 92 -4.09 1.55 -1.91
CA PRO A 92 -4.78 2.63 -2.59
C PRO A 92 -3.95 3.91 -2.63
N ILE A 93 -3.96 4.55 -3.79
CA ILE A 93 -3.29 5.82 -4.03
C ILE A 93 -4.31 6.77 -4.63
N ILE A 94 -4.49 7.93 -4.03
CA ILE A 94 -5.33 8.99 -4.55
C ILE A 94 -4.41 10.03 -5.16
N VAL A 95 -4.51 10.24 -6.46
CA VAL A 95 -3.85 11.36 -7.13
C VAL A 95 -4.92 12.40 -7.41
N THR A 96 -4.71 13.62 -6.93
CA THR A 96 -5.60 14.73 -7.21
C THR A 96 -4.87 15.88 -7.88
N ASP A 97 -5.47 16.43 -8.92
CA ASP A 97 -5.24 17.81 -9.32
C ASP A 97 -6.45 18.65 -8.87
N ALA A 98 -6.36 19.98 -8.92
CA ALA A 98 -7.42 20.87 -8.45
C ALA A 98 -8.83 20.60 -9.05
N ARG A 99 -8.93 19.74 -10.07
CA ARG A 99 -10.16 19.41 -10.81
C ARG A 99 -10.52 17.93 -10.81
N VAL A 100 -9.67 17.03 -10.34
CA VAL A 100 -9.88 15.58 -10.48
C VAL A 100 -9.29 14.83 -9.29
N PHE A 101 -9.98 13.79 -8.84
CA PHE A 101 -9.50 12.73 -7.96
C PHE A 101 -9.45 11.41 -8.74
N THR A 102 -8.26 10.88 -8.95
CA THR A 102 -8.05 9.56 -9.54
C THR A 102 -7.65 8.60 -8.45
N VAL A 103 -8.46 7.56 -8.24
CA VAL A 103 -8.09 6.45 -7.36
C VAL A 103 -7.31 5.43 -8.17
N MET A 104 -6.14 5.04 -7.69
CA MET A 104 -5.31 3.97 -8.24
C MET A 104 -5.11 2.90 -7.17
N TYR A 105 -4.85 1.67 -7.61
CA TYR A 105 -4.57 0.54 -6.74
C TYR A 105 -3.23 -0.06 -7.09
N ALA A 106 -2.34 -0.18 -6.10
CA ALA A 106 -1.13 -0.97 -6.24
C ALA A 106 -1.30 -2.35 -5.60
N ILE A 107 -0.77 -3.37 -6.27
CA ILE A 107 -0.89 -4.79 -5.87
C ILE A 107 0.38 -5.53 -6.26
N GLU A 108 0.98 -6.26 -5.32
CA GLU A 108 2.08 -7.19 -5.60
C GLU A 108 1.50 -8.56 -5.97
N ILE A 109 1.84 -9.05 -7.17
CA ILE A 109 1.46 -10.38 -7.64
C ILE A 109 2.73 -11.20 -7.83
N PHE A 110 2.81 -12.31 -7.09
CA PHE A 110 3.82 -13.34 -7.30
C PHE A 110 3.43 -14.19 -8.50
N HIS A 111 4.39 -14.52 -9.36
CA HIS A 111 4.11 -15.17 -10.66
C HIS A 111 3.49 -16.57 -10.54
N ASP A 112 3.55 -17.16 -9.36
CA ASP A 112 3.04 -18.48 -9.00
C ASP A 112 1.80 -18.43 -8.08
N ALA A 113 1.16 -17.26 -7.92
CA ALA A 113 -0.02 -17.08 -7.06
C ALA A 113 -1.16 -16.32 -7.76
N ALA A 114 -2.41 -16.68 -7.45
CA ALA A 114 -3.59 -15.92 -7.91
C ALA A 114 -3.65 -14.53 -7.26
N PRO A 115 -4.04 -13.45 -7.97
CA PRO A 115 -4.09 -12.09 -7.41
C PRO A 115 -5.17 -11.93 -6.32
N PRO A 116 -4.96 -11.10 -5.28
CA PRO A 116 -6.02 -10.78 -4.32
C PRO A 116 -7.14 -9.94 -4.96
N SER A 117 -8.31 -9.90 -4.31
CA SER A 117 -9.48 -9.13 -4.77
C SER A 117 -9.38 -7.65 -4.39
N PRO A 118 -9.55 -6.70 -5.33
CA PRO A 118 -9.41 -5.27 -5.09
C PRO A 118 -10.56 -4.70 -4.25
N PRO A 119 -10.35 -3.59 -3.51
CA PRO A 119 -11.36 -3.00 -2.62
C PRO A 119 -12.51 -2.33 -3.38
N LEU A 120 -12.28 -1.89 -4.63
CA LEU A 120 -13.34 -1.49 -5.56
C LEU A 120 -13.24 -2.32 -6.86
N PRO A 121 -14.35 -2.53 -7.58
CA PRO A 121 -14.33 -3.17 -8.90
C PRO A 121 -13.37 -2.43 -9.83
N LEU A 122 -12.50 -3.19 -10.48
CA LEU A 122 -11.59 -2.65 -11.48
C LEU A 122 -12.38 -2.36 -12.77
N PRO A 123 -12.04 -1.28 -13.50
CA PRO A 123 -12.61 -1.06 -14.81
C PRO A 123 -12.25 -2.23 -15.76
N PRO A 124 -13.15 -2.63 -16.68
CA PRO A 124 -13.03 -3.85 -17.50
C PRO A 124 -11.82 -3.87 -18.45
N ARG A 125 -11.14 -2.73 -18.63
CA ARG A 125 -9.81 -2.61 -19.27
C ARG A 125 -9.07 -1.44 -18.64
N SER A 126 -8.13 -1.69 -17.75
CA SER A 126 -7.10 -0.69 -17.46
C SER A 126 -5.97 -0.87 -18.48
N GLU A 127 -5.98 -0.06 -19.53
CA GLU A 127 -4.84 -0.01 -20.47
C GLU A 127 -3.62 0.65 -19.80
N ASN A 128 -3.84 1.40 -18.72
CA ASN A 128 -2.82 2.09 -17.94
C ASN A 128 -2.40 1.28 -16.72
N VAL A 129 -1.48 0.34 -16.93
CA VAL A 129 -0.85 -0.44 -15.86
C VAL A 129 0.63 -0.11 -15.81
N LEU A 130 1.09 0.43 -14.68
CA LEU A 130 2.53 0.48 -14.42
C LEU A 130 2.99 -0.82 -13.79
N ARG A 131 4.05 -1.41 -14.34
CA ARG A 131 4.66 -2.67 -13.85
C ARG A 131 6.03 -2.37 -13.27
N ILE A 132 6.21 -2.74 -12.01
CA ILE A 132 7.50 -2.69 -11.31
C ILE A 132 7.89 -4.13 -11.02
N GLY A 133 8.92 -4.63 -11.71
CA GLY A 133 9.45 -5.96 -11.42
C GLY A 133 10.36 -5.90 -10.20
N ASP A 134 10.14 -6.77 -9.23
CA ASP A 134 11.02 -6.92 -8.08
C ASP A 134 11.23 -8.40 -7.74
N THR A 135 12.42 -8.71 -7.22
CA THR A 135 12.73 -10.03 -6.69
C THR A 135 12.63 -9.98 -5.17
N THR A 136 11.44 -10.29 -4.66
CA THR A 136 11.19 -10.34 -3.23
C THR A 136 11.57 -11.72 -2.71
N ASN A 137 12.61 -11.82 -1.88
CA ASN A 137 13.06 -13.09 -1.27
C ASN A 137 13.36 -14.22 -2.28
N GLY A 138 13.91 -13.87 -3.45
CA GLY A 138 14.19 -14.84 -4.52
C GLY A 138 12.97 -15.28 -5.33
N ARG A 139 11.76 -14.81 -4.98
CA ARG A 139 10.52 -15.05 -5.71
C ARG A 139 10.25 -13.87 -6.63
N GLN A 140 10.01 -14.13 -7.91
CA GLN A 140 9.66 -13.06 -8.84
C GLN A 140 8.25 -12.56 -8.55
N SER A 141 8.16 -11.25 -8.36
CA SER A 141 6.91 -10.54 -8.19
C SER A 141 6.83 -9.39 -9.19
N THR A 142 5.61 -8.96 -9.50
CA THR A 142 5.38 -7.70 -10.20
C THR A 142 4.40 -6.89 -9.38
N ILE A 143 4.74 -5.64 -9.11
CA ILE A 143 3.78 -4.67 -8.58
C ILE A 143 3.05 -4.04 -9.76
N TYR A 144 1.74 -4.20 -9.78
CA TYR A 144 0.83 -3.59 -10.74
C TYR A 144 0.23 -2.36 -10.10
N ILE A 145 0.25 -1.24 -10.81
CA ILE A 145 -0.51 -0.06 -10.45
C ILE A 145 -1.61 0.11 -11.48
N GLN A 146 -2.85 0.04 -11.04
CA GLN A 146 -4.02 0.08 -11.89
C GLN A 146 -4.88 1.30 -11.60
N GLU A 147 -5.32 1.98 -12.66
CA GLU A 147 -6.31 3.05 -12.55
C GLU A 147 -7.68 2.47 -12.16
N GLY A 148 -8.24 3.04 -11.09
CA GLY A 148 -9.59 2.81 -10.61
C GLY A 148 -10.54 3.93 -11.04
N PRO A 149 -11.63 4.16 -10.28
CA PRO A 149 -12.57 5.22 -10.63
C PRO A 149 -11.93 6.61 -10.50
N GLN A 150 -12.27 7.46 -11.47
CA GLN A 150 -11.96 8.89 -11.48
C GLN A 150 -13.21 9.67 -11.08
N PHE A 151 -13.02 10.72 -10.30
CA PHE A 151 -14.06 11.64 -9.88
C PHE A 151 -13.60 13.06 -10.19
N ASP A 152 -14.41 13.83 -10.89
CA ASP A 152 -14.13 15.25 -11.05
C ASP A 152 -14.28 15.99 -9.72
N ALA A 153 -13.59 17.12 -9.58
CA ALA A 153 -13.80 18.05 -8.50
C ALA A 153 -15.27 18.45 -8.55
N PRO A 154 -15.95 18.45 -7.39
CA PRO A 154 -17.41 18.48 -7.37
C PRO A 154 -17.93 19.75 -8.04
N SER A 155 -18.39 19.62 -9.27
CA SER A 155 -19.10 20.67 -10.01
C SER A 155 -20.61 20.57 -9.78
N SER A 156 -21.05 19.43 -9.24
CA SER A 156 -22.42 19.15 -8.82
C SER A 156 -22.48 18.43 -7.48
N LEU A 157 -23.65 18.46 -6.85
CA LEU A 157 -23.92 17.74 -5.60
C LEU A 157 -23.76 16.21 -5.78
N LEU A 158 -24.14 15.68 -6.95
CA LEU A 158 -24.00 14.25 -7.26
C LEU A 158 -22.53 13.82 -7.29
N GLU A 159 -21.66 14.62 -7.91
CA GLU A 159 -20.22 14.37 -7.92
C GLU A 159 -19.60 14.46 -6.53
N ALA A 160 -20.02 15.43 -5.71
CA ALA A 160 -19.60 15.52 -4.31
C ALA A 160 -19.95 14.24 -3.53
N TYR A 161 -21.17 13.71 -3.72
CA TYR A 161 -21.58 12.46 -3.07
C TYR A 161 -20.81 11.24 -3.60
N ARG A 162 -20.42 11.19 -4.88
CA ARG A 162 -19.60 10.11 -5.44
C ARG A 162 -18.19 10.12 -4.84
N SER A 163 -17.53 11.28 -4.78
CA SER A 163 -16.21 11.42 -4.14
C SER A 163 -16.27 11.05 -2.67
N LEU A 164 -17.30 11.51 -1.95
CA LEU A 164 -17.50 11.16 -0.54
C LEU A 164 -17.74 9.64 -0.35
N ALA A 165 -18.54 9.02 -1.23
CA ALA A 165 -18.79 7.58 -1.18
C ALA A 165 -17.50 6.79 -1.42
N ALA A 166 -16.68 7.18 -2.39
CA ALA A 166 -15.38 6.57 -2.65
C ALA A 166 -14.44 6.67 -1.45
N MET A 167 -14.33 7.87 -0.85
CA MET A 167 -13.53 8.09 0.36
C MET A 167 -14.02 7.25 1.53
N ARG A 168 -15.35 7.08 1.69
CA ARG A 168 -15.93 6.18 2.71
C ARG A 168 -15.58 4.72 2.46
N CYS A 169 -15.62 4.26 1.21
CA CYS A 169 -15.22 2.89 0.87
C CYS A 169 -13.74 2.64 1.19
N LEU A 170 -12.87 3.57 0.82
CA LEU A 170 -11.43 3.48 1.12
C LEU A 170 -11.16 3.54 2.63
N GLY A 171 -11.84 4.45 3.34
CA GLY A 171 -11.74 4.54 4.81
C GLY A 171 -12.22 3.25 5.50
N LYS A 172 -13.34 2.68 5.05
CA LYS A 172 -13.82 1.39 5.56
C LYS A 172 -12.78 0.30 5.35
N TRP A 173 -12.25 0.15 4.13
CA TRP A 173 -11.21 -0.84 3.83
C TRP A 173 -9.95 -0.64 4.70
N ALA A 174 -9.54 0.61 4.93
CA ALA A 174 -8.39 0.91 5.78
C ALA A 174 -8.63 0.46 7.24
N ASP A 175 -9.84 0.68 7.76
CA ASP A 175 -10.21 0.33 9.13
C ASP A 175 -10.60 -1.15 9.32
N THR A 176 -10.98 -1.85 8.25
CA THR A 176 -11.31 -3.28 8.29
C THR A 176 -10.14 -4.12 7.82
N ASP A 177 -9.91 -4.18 6.51
CA ASP A 177 -9.02 -5.15 5.89
C ASP A 177 -7.56 -4.83 6.18
N PHE A 178 -7.14 -3.58 5.96
CA PHE A 178 -5.74 -3.20 6.19
C PHE A 178 -5.37 -3.22 7.67
N ARG A 179 -6.22 -2.64 8.53
CA ARG A 179 -6.00 -2.66 9.98
C ARG A 179 -5.92 -4.09 10.51
N LYS A 180 -6.88 -4.95 10.15
CA LYS A 180 -6.90 -6.35 10.56
C LYS A 180 -5.62 -7.05 10.13
N TRP A 181 -5.27 -6.94 8.85
CA TRP A 181 -4.02 -7.51 8.33
C TRP A 181 -2.80 -7.02 9.13
N PHE A 182 -2.71 -5.71 9.38
CA PHE A 182 -1.58 -5.15 10.09
C PHE A 182 -1.51 -5.62 11.55
N GLU A 183 -2.62 -5.57 12.28
CA GLU A 183 -2.65 -5.83 13.72
C GLU A 183 -2.70 -7.33 14.06
N GLU A 184 -3.46 -8.10 13.30
CA GLU A 184 -3.77 -9.50 13.58
C GLU A 184 -2.96 -10.49 12.75
N GLU A 185 -2.36 -10.08 11.63
CA GLU A 185 -1.54 -10.98 10.81
C GLU A 185 -0.06 -10.58 10.87
N LEU A 186 0.27 -9.33 10.50
CA LEU A 186 1.65 -8.85 10.54
C LEU A 186 2.19 -8.69 11.96
N MET A 187 1.37 -8.36 12.95
CA MET A 187 1.83 -8.16 14.33
C MET A 187 1.47 -9.33 15.27
N ALA A 188 0.91 -10.41 14.73
CA ALA A 188 0.63 -11.63 15.48
C ALA A 188 1.92 -12.29 15.97
N ASP A 189 1.84 -12.83 17.19
CA ASP A 189 2.87 -13.63 17.85
C ASP A 189 4.21 -12.92 18.15
N LEU A 190 4.28 -11.61 17.86
CA LEU A 190 5.37 -10.71 18.25
C LEU A 190 5.28 -10.23 19.70
#